data_AF-A0A9X4ARN8-F1
#
_entry.id   AF-A0A9X4ARN8-F1
#
_cell.length_a   1.000
_cell.length_b   1.000
_cell.length_c   1.000
_cell.angle_alpha   90.00
_cell.angle_beta   90.00
_cell.angle_gamma   90.00
#
_symmetry.space_group_name_H-M   'P 1'
#
loop_
_entity.id
_entity.type
_entity.pdbx_description
1 polymer ?
#
loop_
_entity_poly.entity_id
_entity_poly.type
_entity_poly.pdbx_seq_one_letter_code
_entity_poly.pdbx_strand_id
1 'polypeptide(L)'
;MSAPPVERPVWRRFRPRRLSRAAAHVRAGGFAAIVDDRDSVQILLGLTEAGKLTELGLCALLTLEQRRFQRVKTGPAAGLALVRVRPRFRPAVLDWCARDTLYEGPTRTMPLDCTTCAACCHGADVRLDAHDLARFRAAGRRDLAGRAYVKRSRDGRVTLRLADDGRCQLLGPDKRCTIYEIRPGDCRAFVAGSEACLSARRETLGLRDGAAWDEILEAFDRGPRTRGP
;
A
#
# COMPACT_ATOMS: atom_id res chain seq x y z
N MET A 1 21.41 -3.78 8.31
CA MET A 1 21.32 -3.65 6.84
C MET A 1 20.02 -2.93 6.52
N SER A 2 20.09 -1.69 6.03
CA SER A 2 18.91 -0.95 5.60
C SER A 2 18.32 -1.62 4.36
N ALA A 3 16.98 -1.71 4.28
CA ALA A 3 16.31 -2.23 3.10
C ALA A 3 16.67 -1.39 1.86
N PRO A 4 16.77 -2.00 0.66
CA PRO A 4 16.99 -1.23 -0.55
C PRO A 4 15.84 -0.22 -0.75
N PRO A 5 16.13 0.95 -1.33
CA PRO A 5 15.10 1.95 -1.57
C PRO A 5 14.02 1.40 -2.53
N VAL A 6 12.78 1.82 -2.30
CA VAL A 6 11.65 1.44 -3.14
C VAL A 6 11.51 2.43 -4.28
N GLU A 7 11.53 1.93 -5.51
CA GLU A 7 11.15 2.69 -6.70
C GLU A 7 9.62 2.72 -6.82
N ARG A 8 9.00 3.80 -6.34
CA ARG A 8 7.55 3.93 -6.32
C ARG A 8 7.02 4.61 -7.60
N PRO A 9 6.02 4.05 -8.28
CA PRO A 9 5.31 4.70 -9.37
C PRO A 9 4.59 5.97 -8.92
N VAL A 10 4.76 7.06 -9.66
CA VAL A 10 4.05 8.33 -9.47
C VAL A 10 2.72 8.27 -10.23
N TRP A 11 1.61 8.57 -9.56
CA TRP A 11 0.29 8.68 -10.16
C TRP A 11 0.12 10.00 -10.90
N ARG A 12 -0.35 9.94 -12.14
CA ARG A 12 -0.67 11.12 -12.94
C ARG A 12 -2.06 11.05 -13.54
N ARG A 13 -2.76 12.18 -13.51
CA ARG A 13 -4.07 12.35 -14.15
C ARG A 13 -3.90 12.79 -15.60
N PHE A 14 -4.61 12.13 -16.51
CA PHE A 14 -4.68 12.48 -17.93
C PHE A 14 -6.13 12.53 -18.41
N ARG A 15 -6.37 13.31 -19.47
CA ARG A 15 -7.62 13.27 -20.24
C ARG A 15 -7.53 12.20 -21.34
N PRO A 16 -8.65 11.62 -21.83
CA PRO A 16 -8.64 10.61 -22.89
C PRO A 16 -7.84 11.04 -24.14
N ARG A 17 -7.95 12.30 -24.56
CA ARG A 17 -7.18 12.88 -25.68
C ARG A 17 -5.65 12.88 -25.51
N ARG A 18 -5.14 12.61 -24.30
CA ARG A 18 -3.71 12.52 -23.97
C ARG A 18 -3.28 11.07 -23.71
N LEU A 19 -4.00 10.07 -24.23
CA LEU A 19 -3.71 8.66 -24.02
C LEU A 19 -2.26 8.27 -24.36
N SER A 20 -1.68 8.83 -25.42
CA SER A 20 -0.27 8.56 -25.78
C SER A 20 0.71 9.01 -24.70
N ARG A 21 0.47 10.18 -24.08
CA ARG A 21 1.30 10.67 -22.97
C ARG A 21 1.10 9.84 -21.70
N ALA A 22 -0.14 9.43 -21.43
CA ALA A 22 -0.44 8.55 -20.30
C ALA A 22 0.28 7.19 -20.44
N ALA A 23 0.25 6.61 -21.65
CA ALA A 23 0.93 5.36 -21.92
C ALA A 23 2.46 5.50 -21.83
N ALA A 24 3.04 6.62 -22.30
CA ALA A 24 4.46 6.91 -22.13
C ALA A 24 4.86 7.02 -20.66
N HIS A 25 4.07 7.73 -19.84
CA HIS A 25 4.29 7.84 -18.39
C HIS A 25 4.30 6.46 -17.71
N VAL A 26 3.36 5.58 -18.08
CA VAL A 26 3.28 4.23 -17.52
C VAL A 26 4.44 3.34 -17.96
N ARG A 27 4.87 3.45 -19.22
CA ARG A 27 6.05 2.73 -19.72
C ARG A 27 7.34 3.19 -19.05
N ALA A 28 7.41 4.44 -18.64
CA ALA A 28 8.52 4.99 -17.85
C ALA A 28 8.46 4.62 -16.36
N GLY A 29 7.50 3.77 -15.94
CA GLY A 29 7.40 3.23 -14.59
C GLY A 29 6.31 3.84 -13.71
N GLY A 30 5.61 4.88 -14.18
CA GLY A 30 4.54 5.53 -13.42
C GLY A 30 3.18 4.83 -13.53
N PHE A 31 2.18 5.40 -12.86
CA PHE A 31 0.76 5.01 -13.00
C PHE A 31 -0.07 6.16 -13.55
N ALA A 32 -1.08 5.84 -14.36
CA ALA A 32 -1.91 6.86 -14.98
C ALA A 32 -3.38 6.64 -14.70
N ALA A 33 -4.09 7.71 -14.33
CA ALA A 33 -5.54 7.78 -14.28
C ALA A 33 -6.06 8.57 -15.49
N ILE A 34 -6.83 7.91 -16.36
CA ILE A 34 -7.56 8.52 -17.45
C ILE A 34 -8.94 8.94 -16.94
N VAL A 35 -9.20 10.25 -16.93
CA VAL A 35 -10.45 10.83 -16.41
C VAL A 35 -11.20 11.52 -17.55
N ASP A 36 -12.35 10.97 -17.91
CA ASP A 36 -13.22 11.55 -18.94
C ASP A 36 -14.06 12.73 -18.42
N ASP A 37 -14.90 13.29 -19.27
CA ASP A 37 -15.72 14.46 -18.94
C ASP A 37 -16.97 14.11 -18.11
N ARG A 38 -17.22 12.81 -17.87
CA ARG A 38 -18.28 12.30 -16.99
C ARG A 38 -17.74 11.81 -15.65
N ASP A 39 -16.52 12.25 -15.30
CA ASP A 39 -15.75 11.82 -14.12
C ASP A 39 -15.64 10.30 -13.97
N SER A 40 -15.67 9.57 -15.09
CA SER A 40 -15.30 8.17 -15.10
C SER A 40 -13.78 8.05 -15.07
N VAL A 41 -13.29 7.12 -14.25
CA VAL A 41 -11.85 6.90 -14.05
C VAL A 41 -11.49 5.52 -14.56
N GLN A 42 -10.52 5.48 -15.47
CA GLN A 42 -9.80 4.26 -15.81
C GLN A 42 -8.34 4.44 -15.40
N ILE A 43 -7.69 3.36 -14.98
CA ILE A 43 -6.26 3.37 -14.69
C ILE A 43 -5.50 2.54 -15.69
N LEU A 44 -4.31 3.01 -16.06
CA LEU A 44 -3.33 2.29 -16.86
C LEU A 44 -2.15 1.92 -15.96
N LEU A 45 -1.78 0.64 -16.02
CA LEU A 45 -0.69 0.06 -15.24
C LEU A 45 0.27 -0.69 -16.17
N GLY A 46 1.56 -0.71 -15.78
CA GLY A 46 2.59 -1.48 -16.47
C GLY A 46 2.41 -2.98 -16.27
N LEU A 47 2.87 -3.75 -17.25
CA LEU A 47 2.98 -5.20 -17.17
C LEU A 47 4.45 -5.60 -17.29
N THR A 48 4.86 -6.59 -16.51
CA THR A 48 6.11 -7.34 -16.68
C THR A 48 6.15 -8.02 -18.04
N GLU A 49 7.33 -8.49 -18.46
CA GLU A 49 7.51 -9.26 -19.70
C GLU A 49 6.61 -10.51 -19.74
N ALA A 50 6.43 -11.17 -18.59
CA ALA A 50 5.51 -12.29 -18.41
C ALA A 50 4.01 -11.90 -18.48
N GLY A 51 3.69 -10.62 -18.73
CA GLY A 51 2.32 -10.11 -18.84
C GLY A 51 1.58 -10.00 -17.50
N LYS A 52 2.28 -10.08 -16.37
CA LYS A 52 1.74 -9.86 -15.02
C LYS A 52 1.90 -8.41 -14.61
N LEU A 53 1.01 -7.91 -13.74
CA LEU A 53 1.21 -6.60 -13.12
C LEU A 53 2.52 -6.56 -12.34
N THR A 54 3.13 -5.38 -12.27
CA THR A 54 4.19 -5.12 -11.29
C THR A 54 3.63 -5.31 -9.87
N GLU A 55 4.50 -5.58 -8.89
CA GLU A 55 4.08 -5.81 -7.51
C GLU A 55 3.25 -4.63 -6.97
N LEU A 56 3.76 -3.40 -7.10
CA LEU A 56 3.03 -2.19 -6.68
C LEU A 56 1.76 -1.96 -7.51
N GLY A 57 1.72 -2.37 -8.78
CA GLY A 57 0.53 -2.31 -9.61
C GLY A 57 -0.56 -3.28 -9.16
N LEU A 58 -0.17 -4.48 -8.73
CA LEU A 58 -1.07 -5.44 -8.11
C LEU A 58 -1.59 -4.92 -6.77
N CYS A 59 -0.73 -4.37 -5.91
CA CYS A 59 -1.14 -3.77 -4.65
C CYS A 59 -2.17 -2.65 -4.86
N ALA A 60 -1.93 -1.75 -5.83
CA ALA A 60 -2.90 -0.70 -6.17
C ALA A 60 -4.26 -1.26 -6.55
N LEU A 61 -4.33 -2.31 -7.38
CA LEU A 61 -5.61 -2.95 -7.72
C LEU A 61 -6.31 -3.59 -6.52
N LEU A 62 -5.54 -4.24 -5.65
CA LEU A 62 -6.10 -4.86 -4.43
C LEU A 62 -6.66 -3.80 -3.49
N THR A 63 -5.99 -2.64 -3.33
CA THR A 63 -6.50 -1.49 -2.58
C THR A 63 -7.82 -0.97 -3.17
N LEU A 64 -7.99 -1.03 -4.49
CA LEU A 64 -9.23 -0.67 -5.18
C LEU A 64 -10.27 -1.81 -5.21
N GLU A 65 -10.03 -2.91 -4.49
CA GLU A 65 -10.83 -4.14 -4.51
C GLU A 65 -11.15 -4.65 -5.94
N GLN A 66 -10.19 -4.50 -6.85
CA GLN A 66 -10.29 -4.97 -8.22
C GLN A 66 -9.36 -6.17 -8.41
N ARG A 67 -9.87 -7.23 -9.04
CA ARG A 67 -9.12 -8.48 -9.25
C ARG A 67 -8.79 -8.76 -10.71
N ARG A 68 -9.28 -7.93 -11.63
CA ARG A 68 -9.17 -8.16 -13.07
C ARG A 68 -8.76 -6.88 -13.76
N PHE A 69 -7.94 -7.03 -14.79
CA PHE A 69 -7.58 -5.99 -15.73
C PHE A 69 -7.74 -6.51 -17.15
N GLN A 70 -7.90 -5.60 -18.10
CA GLN A 70 -7.86 -5.91 -19.52
C GLN A 70 -6.48 -5.54 -20.07
N ARG A 71 -5.86 -6.45 -20.83
CA ARG A 71 -4.67 -6.10 -21.62
C ARG A 71 -5.10 -5.33 -22.86
N VAL A 72 -4.57 -4.13 -23.05
CA VAL A 72 -4.86 -3.32 -24.24
C VAL A 72 -4.15 -3.93 -25.44
N LYS A 73 -4.90 -4.21 -26.51
CA LYS A 73 -4.37 -4.91 -27.70
C LYS A 73 -3.77 -3.97 -28.74
N THR A 74 -4.34 -2.79 -28.91
CA THR A 74 -4.00 -1.86 -30.01
C THR A 74 -3.92 -0.42 -29.52
N GLY A 75 -3.33 0.45 -30.35
CA GLY A 75 -3.22 1.88 -30.09
C GLY A 75 -2.13 2.26 -29.09
N PRO A 76 -2.11 3.52 -28.62
CA PRO A 76 -0.97 4.07 -27.86
C PRO A 76 -0.68 3.35 -26.53
N ALA A 77 -1.71 2.75 -25.93
CA ALA A 77 -1.60 2.01 -24.67
C ALA A 77 -1.45 0.49 -24.89
N ALA A 78 -1.24 0.01 -26.12
CA ALA A 78 -1.03 -1.41 -26.40
C ALA A 78 0.07 -2.01 -25.51
N GLY A 79 -0.22 -3.21 -24.99
CA GLY A 79 0.66 -3.92 -24.06
C GLY A 79 0.48 -3.57 -22.58
N LEU A 80 -0.24 -2.49 -22.24
CA LEU A 80 -0.52 -2.08 -20.87
C LEU A 80 -1.78 -2.73 -20.30
N ALA A 81 -1.91 -2.72 -18.97
CA ALA A 81 -3.13 -3.11 -18.28
C ALA A 81 -4.06 -1.90 -18.13
N LEU A 82 -5.33 -2.07 -18.49
CA LEU A 82 -6.40 -1.09 -18.32
C LEU A 82 -7.43 -1.62 -17.33
N VAL A 83 -7.80 -0.80 -16.35
CA VAL A 83 -8.85 -1.12 -15.38
C VAL A 83 -9.84 0.02 -15.27
N ARG A 84 -11.14 -0.28 -15.35
CA ARG A 84 -12.20 0.69 -15.06
C ARG A 84 -12.44 0.73 -13.55
N VAL A 85 -12.25 1.89 -12.93
CA VAL A 85 -12.38 2.07 -11.49
C VAL A 85 -13.85 2.20 -11.12
N ARG A 86 -14.28 1.42 -10.11
CA ARG A 86 -15.66 1.49 -9.58
C ARG A 86 -15.90 2.87 -8.95
N PRO A 87 -17.11 3.45 -9.06
CA PRO A 87 -17.42 4.80 -8.56
C PRO A 87 -16.91 5.10 -7.16
N ARG A 88 -17.14 4.18 -6.20
CA ARG A 88 -16.72 4.33 -4.80
C ARG A 88 -15.21 4.50 -4.58
N PHE A 89 -14.36 4.10 -5.53
CA PHE A 89 -12.90 4.19 -5.41
C PHE A 89 -12.27 5.30 -6.26
N ARG A 90 -13.06 5.99 -7.09
CA ARG A 90 -12.55 7.11 -7.89
C ARG A 90 -11.91 8.20 -7.04
N PRO A 91 -12.50 8.61 -5.89
CA PRO A 91 -11.87 9.63 -5.04
C PRO A 91 -10.47 9.24 -4.56
N ALA A 92 -10.24 7.95 -4.25
CA ALA A 92 -8.92 7.48 -3.81
C ALA A 92 -7.86 7.64 -4.92
N VAL A 93 -8.16 7.20 -6.14
CA VAL A 93 -7.24 7.35 -7.28
C VAL A 93 -6.95 8.82 -7.59
N LEU A 94 -7.96 9.68 -7.47
CA LEU A 94 -7.79 11.11 -7.68
C LEU A 94 -6.95 11.77 -6.56
N ASP A 95 -7.12 11.36 -5.29
CA ASP A 95 -6.27 11.80 -4.18
C ASP A 95 -4.81 11.35 -4.39
N TRP A 96 -4.59 10.12 -4.86
CA TRP A 96 -3.24 9.63 -5.21
C TRP A 96 -2.59 10.48 -6.31
N CYS A 97 -3.34 10.80 -7.38
CA CYS A 97 -2.86 11.69 -8.43
C CYS A 97 -2.56 13.10 -7.90
N ALA A 98 -3.41 13.62 -7.01
CA ALA A 98 -3.25 14.95 -6.41
C ALA A 98 -2.02 15.01 -5.50
N ARG A 99 -1.85 14.01 -4.61
CA ARG A 99 -0.65 13.83 -3.78
C ARG A 99 0.62 13.81 -4.62
N ASP A 100 0.59 13.09 -5.73
CA ASP A 100 1.75 12.85 -6.59
C ASP A 100 2.03 13.99 -7.59
N THR A 101 1.29 15.11 -7.52
CA THR A 101 1.54 16.29 -8.36
C THR A 101 2.92 16.91 -8.14
N LEU A 102 3.46 16.77 -6.92
CA LEU A 102 4.72 17.36 -6.46
C LEU A 102 5.98 16.80 -7.14
N TYR A 103 5.92 15.56 -7.65
CA TYR A 103 7.08 14.92 -8.29
C TYR A 103 7.01 15.13 -9.78
N GLU A 104 8.10 15.52 -10.43
CA GLU A 104 8.12 15.72 -11.88
C GLU A 104 8.10 14.37 -12.64
N GLY A 105 8.97 13.45 -12.21
CA GLY A 105 9.24 12.18 -12.88
C GLY A 105 8.14 11.10 -12.77
N PRO A 106 8.32 9.97 -13.49
CA PRO A 106 7.37 8.86 -13.51
C PRO A 106 7.48 7.96 -12.27
N THR A 107 8.62 7.96 -11.59
CA THR A 107 8.86 7.24 -10.35
C THR A 107 9.48 8.17 -9.31
N ARG A 108 9.45 7.72 -8.06
CA ARG A 108 10.14 8.34 -6.92
C ARG A 108 10.84 7.26 -6.13
N THR A 109 12.14 7.40 -5.94
CA THR A 109 12.93 6.58 -5.02
C THR A 109 12.60 6.95 -3.57
N MET A 110 12.28 5.96 -2.75
CA MET A 110 11.92 6.17 -1.34
C MET A 110 12.74 5.24 -0.42
N PRO A 111 13.57 5.78 0.50
CA PRO A 111 14.25 4.97 1.50
C PRO A 111 13.24 4.59 2.60
N LEU A 112 12.61 3.42 2.44
CA LEU A 112 11.60 2.92 3.38
C LEU A 112 12.20 1.84 4.28
N ASP A 113 12.19 2.10 5.59
CA ASP A 113 12.57 1.12 6.60
C ASP A 113 11.40 0.81 7.55
N CYS A 114 10.83 -0.38 7.37
CA CYS A 114 9.73 -0.87 8.20
C CYS A 114 10.14 -1.12 9.66
N THR A 115 11.41 -1.41 9.92
CA THR A 115 11.93 -1.64 11.30
C THR A 115 12.07 -0.34 12.09
N THR A 116 12.00 0.80 11.41
CA THR A 116 12.12 2.13 12.01
C THR A 116 10.78 2.85 12.07
N CYS A 117 9.93 2.74 11.04
CA CYS A 117 8.65 3.44 11.02
C CYS A 117 7.50 2.68 11.68
N ALA A 118 7.44 1.34 11.54
CA ALA A 118 6.37 0.46 12.03
C ALA A 118 4.92 0.94 11.73
N ALA A 119 4.70 1.84 10.77
CA ALA A 119 3.40 2.47 10.54
C ALA A 119 2.29 1.44 10.26
N CYS A 120 2.58 0.43 9.43
CA CYS A 120 1.62 -0.64 9.13
C CYS A 120 1.33 -1.59 10.31
N CYS A 121 2.06 -1.47 11.42
CA CYS A 121 1.80 -2.23 12.64
C CYS A 121 0.77 -1.52 13.55
N HIS A 122 0.19 -0.40 13.12
CA HIS A 122 -0.91 0.28 13.80
C HIS A 122 -2.18 0.20 12.96
N GLY A 123 -3.32 -0.11 13.59
CA GLY A 123 -4.64 -0.11 12.93
C GLY A 123 -4.88 -1.22 11.90
N ALA A 124 -3.94 -2.14 11.69
CA ALA A 124 -4.05 -3.17 10.66
C ALA A 124 -5.06 -4.29 11.00
N ASP A 125 -6.03 -4.52 10.11
CA ASP A 125 -6.99 -5.65 10.16
C ASP A 125 -6.36 -6.92 9.57
N VAL A 126 -5.32 -7.44 10.23
CA VAL A 126 -4.59 -8.66 9.79
C VAL A 126 -5.48 -9.88 9.96
N ARG A 127 -5.87 -10.51 8.85
CA ARG A 127 -6.63 -11.76 8.86
C ARG A 127 -5.67 -12.94 8.98
N LEU A 128 -6.11 -13.95 9.73
CA LEU A 128 -5.40 -15.20 9.91
C LEU A 128 -6.18 -16.30 9.21
N ASP A 129 -5.50 -17.04 8.33
CA ASP A 129 -6.04 -18.26 7.75
C ASP A 129 -5.59 -19.52 8.50
N ALA A 130 -6.03 -20.69 8.03
CA ALA A 130 -5.64 -21.96 8.65
C ALA A 130 -4.13 -22.23 8.53
N HIS A 131 -3.48 -21.75 7.47
CA HIS A 131 -2.04 -21.90 7.27
C HIS A 131 -1.25 -21.04 8.26
N ASP A 132 -1.69 -19.82 8.56
CA ASP A 132 -1.08 -18.96 9.58
C ASP A 132 -1.14 -19.62 10.96
N LEU A 133 -2.30 -20.17 11.33
CA LEU A 133 -2.46 -20.89 12.60
C LEU A 133 -1.61 -22.17 12.67
N ALA A 134 -1.47 -22.88 11.55
CA ALA A 134 -0.58 -24.03 11.46
C ALA A 134 0.89 -23.62 11.60
N ARG A 135 1.30 -22.51 10.97
CA ARG A 135 2.65 -21.94 11.07
C ARG A 135 3.01 -21.58 12.50
N PHE A 136 2.10 -20.93 13.22
CA PHE A 136 2.29 -20.62 14.64
C PHE A 136 2.45 -21.89 15.50
N ARG A 137 1.64 -22.92 15.24
CA ARG A 137 1.74 -24.23 15.90
C ARG A 137 3.10 -24.90 15.68
N ALA A 138 3.55 -24.95 14.43
CA ALA A 138 4.82 -25.56 14.05
C ALA A 138 6.01 -24.86 14.69
N ALA A 139 5.93 -23.54 14.88
CA ALA A 139 6.94 -22.73 15.55
C ALA A 139 6.84 -22.72 17.09
N GLY A 140 6.03 -23.60 17.69
CA GLY A 140 5.85 -23.67 19.15
C GLY A 140 5.05 -22.50 19.77
N ARG A 141 4.50 -21.59 18.96
CA ARG A 141 3.77 -20.39 19.38
C ARG A 141 2.25 -20.56 19.32
N ARG A 142 1.75 -21.64 19.93
CA ARG A 142 0.31 -21.95 19.98
C ARG A 142 -0.51 -20.88 20.71
N ASP A 143 0.13 -20.15 21.62
CA ASP A 143 -0.42 -19.01 22.35
C ASP A 143 -0.98 -17.93 21.41
N LEU A 144 -0.36 -17.74 20.24
CA LEU A 144 -0.78 -16.75 19.23
C LEU A 144 -2.15 -17.03 18.61
N ALA A 145 -2.71 -18.24 18.78
CA ALA A 145 -4.07 -18.56 18.36
C ALA A 145 -5.13 -18.29 19.46
N GLY A 146 -4.68 -17.91 20.65
CA GLY A 146 -5.51 -17.66 21.83
C GLY A 146 -6.20 -16.28 21.80
N ARG A 147 -7.18 -16.11 22.69
CA ARG A 147 -8.03 -14.90 22.77
C ARG A 147 -7.26 -13.60 23.08
N ALA A 148 -6.07 -13.73 23.67
CA ALA A 148 -5.16 -12.62 23.92
C ALA A 148 -4.73 -11.95 22.60
N TYR A 149 -4.30 -12.74 21.62
CA TYR A 149 -3.75 -12.24 20.35
C TYR A 149 -4.73 -12.22 19.20
N VAL A 150 -5.89 -12.88 19.34
CA VAL A 150 -6.83 -13.09 18.24
C VAL A 150 -8.25 -12.69 18.61
N LYS A 151 -8.92 -12.03 17.67
CA LYS A 151 -10.37 -11.82 17.65
C LYS A 151 -11.01 -12.78 16.67
N ARG A 152 -12.07 -13.46 17.12
CA ARG A 152 -12.93 -14.30 16.26
C ARG A 152 -14.27 -13.61 16.10
N SER A 153 -14.62 -13.32 14.86
CA SER A 153 -15.89 -12.72 14.49
C SER A 153 -16.97 -13.79 14.29
N ARG A 154 -18.24 -13.38 14.39
CA ARG A 154 -19.39 -14.29 14.23
C ARG A 154 -19.49 -14.92 12.84
N ASP A 155 -18.93 -14.24 11.83
CA ASP A 155 -18.81 -14.72 10.45
C ASP A 155 -17.64 -15.71 10.24
N GLY A 156 -17.00 -16.16 11.31
CA GLY A 156 -15.87 -17.10 11.26
C GLY A 156 -14.53 -16.45 10.94
N ARG A 157 -14.47 -15.13 10.71
CA ARG A 157 -13.18 -14.44 10.49
C ARG A 157 -12.33 -14.47 11.75
N VAL A 158 -11.04 -14.70 11.55
CA VAL A 158 -10.02 -14.70 12.59
C VAL A 158 -9.06 -13.56 12.27
N THR A 159 -8.88 -12.63 13.19
CA THR A 159 -7.97 -11.48 13.00
C THR A 159 -7.05 -11.31 14.19
N LEU A 160 -5.87 -10.72 13.96
CA LEU A 160 -5.04 -10.30 15.08
C LEU A 160 -5.77 -9.22 15.88
N ARG A 161 -5.64 -9.31 17.20
CA ARG A 161 -6.10 -8.30 18.14
C ARG A 161 -5.03 -7.20 18.23
N LEU A 162 -5.47 -5.95 18.13
CA LEU A 162 -4.64 -4.78 18.44
C LEU A 162 -4.71 -4.50 19.95
N ALA A 163 -3.69 -3.84 20.50
CA ALA A 163 -3.78 -3.25 21.83
C ALA A 163 -4.73 -2.05 21.82
N ASP A 164 -5.06 -1.52 23.00
CA ASP A 164 -6.04 -0.43 23.15
C ASP A 164 -5.60 0.87 22.47
N ASP A 165 -4.29 1.08 22.35
CA ASP A 165 -3.66 2.20 21.61
C ASP A 165 -3.62 1.96 20.08
N GLY A 166 -4.21 0.87 19.60
CA GLY A 166 -4.27 0.51 18.18
C GLY A 166 -2.99 -0.13 17.63
N ARG A 167 -1.94 -0.36 18.42
CA ARG A 167 -0.74 -1.05 17.96
C ARG A 167 -0.91 -2.56 17.91
N CYS A 168 -0.18 -3.21 17.02
CA CYS A 168 -0.09 -4.67 17.01
C CYS A 168 0.53 -5.15 18.33
N GLN A 169 -0.09 -6.11 18.99
CA GLN A 169 0.42 -6.67 20.26
C GLN A 169 1.76 -7.40 20.11
N LEU A 170 2.15 -7.71 18.86
CA LEU A 170 3.41 -8.36 18.52
C LEU A 170 4.49 -7.35 18.08
N LEU A 171 4.22 -6.05 18.21
CA LEU A 171 5.20 -4.99 18.00
C LEU A 171 5.98 -4.77 19.30
N GLY A 172 7.28 -5.05 19.25
CA GLY A 172 8.22 -4.79 20.33
C GLY A 172 8.45 -3.29 20.55
N PRO A 173 9.02 -2.91 21.71
CA PRO A 173 9.31 -1.51 22.05
C PRO A 173 10.35 -0.88 21.10
N ASP A 174 11.16 -1.69 20.43
CA ASP A 174 12.15 -1.31 19.42
C ASP A 174 11.55 -1.20 18.00
N LYS A 175 10.21 -1.21 17.88
CA LYS A 175 9.46 -1.20 16.62
C LYS A 175 9.69 -2.43 15.73
N ARG A 176 10.22 -3.52 16.29
CA ARG A 176 10.40 -4.79 15.57
C ARG A 176 9.30 -5.78 15.89
N CYS A 177 8.95 -6.60 14.91
CA CYS A 177 7.97 -7.66 15.11
C CYS A 177 8.61 -8.81 15.90
N THR A 178 8.01 -9.17 17.04
CA THR A 178 8.50 -10.25 17.91
C THR A 178 8.29 -11.66 17.31
N ILE A 179 7.58 -11.74 16.18
CA ILE A 179 7.29 -12.99 15.46
C ILE A 179 7.69 -12.91 13.97
N TYR A 180 8.69 -12.09 13.64
CA TYR A 180 9.02 -11.72 12.25
C TYR A 180 9.12 -12.91 11.28
N GLU A 181 9.77 -14.00 11.71
CA GLU A 181 9.98 -15.21 10.91
C GLU A 181 8.71 -16.01 10.64
N ILE A 182 7.68 -15.85 11.48
CA ILE A 182 6.41 -16.59 11.38
C ILE A 182 5.22 -15.68 11.10
N ARG A 183 5.45 -14.43 10.69
CA ARG A 183 4.42 -13.44 10.34
C ARG A 183 3.28 -14.03 9.50
N PRO A 184 2.02 -13.64 9.74
CA PRO A 184 0.87 -14.02 8.92
C PRO A 184 1.02 -13.69 7.44
N GLY A 185 0.21 -14.34 6.60
CA GLY A 185 0.16 -14.08 5.15
C GLY A 185 -0.07 -12.61 4.82
N ASP A 186 -1.07 -11.98 5.45
CA ASP A 186 -1.39 -10.56 5.26
C ASP A 186 -0.19 -9.64 5.61
N CYS A 187 0.52 -9.92 6.70
CA CYS A 187 1.72 -9.17 7.08
C CYS A 187 2.88 -9.33 6.07
N ARG A 188 2.98 -10.49 5.42
CA ARG A 188 4.02 -10.77 4.40
C ARG A 188 3.66 -10.16 3.05
N ALA A 189 2.37 -10.15 2.70
CA ALA A 189 1.86 -9.57 1.47
C ALA A 189 1.87 -8.03 1.48
N PHE A 190 2.19 -7.41 2.62
CA PHE A 190 2.28 -5.97 2.74
C PHE A 190 3.58 -5.43 2.10
N VAL A 191 3.43 -4.74 0.97
CA VAL A 191 4.55 -4.22 0.17
C VAL A 191 4.86 -2.77 0.54
N ALA A 192 6.13 -2.49 0.84
CA ALA A 192 6.59 -1.13 1.12
C ALA A 192 6.40 -0.23 -0.11
N GLY A 193 5.95 1.01 0.09
CA GLY A 193 5.68 1.97 -0.98
C GLY A 193 4.35 1.75 -1.73
N SER A 194 3.60 0.69 -1.41
CA SER A 194 2.22 0.52 -1.88
C SER A 194 1.28 1.61 -1.35
N GLU A 195 0.12 1.77 -1.97
CA GLU A 195 -0.89 2.73 -1.49
C GLU A 195 -1.37 2.43 -0.06
N ALA A 196 -1.41 1.15 0.33
CA ALA A 196 -1.67 0.76 1.71
C ALA A 196 -0.52 1.18 2.66
N CYS A 197 0.73 1.08 2.23
CA CYS A 197 1.90 1.58 2.97
C CYS A 197 1.83 3.09 3.17
N LEU A 198 1.52 3.84 2.11
CA LEU A 198 1.38 5.30 2.20
C LEU A 198 0.19 5.71 3.08
N SER A 199 -0.94 5.00 3.02
CA SER A 199 -2.09 5.25 3.91
C SER A 199 -1.70 5.03 5.37
N ALA A 200 -1.07 3.91 5.69
CA ALA A 200 -0.62 3.63 7.05
C ALA A 200 0.36 4.71 7.56
N ARG A 201 1.32 5.14 6.73
CA ARG A 201 2.25 6.23 7.09
C ARG A 201 1.54 7.57 7.30
N ARG A 202 0.54 7.89 6.47
CA ARG A 202 -0.28 9.09 6.65
C ARG A 202 -1.06 9.04 7.96
N GLU A 203 -1.70 7.93 8.25
CA GLU A 203 -2.56 7.76 9.42
C GLU A 203 -1.75 7.72 10.73
N THR A 204 -0.65 6.97 10.75
CA THR A 204 0.17 6.79 11.96
C THR A 204 1.18 7.90 12.18
N LEU A 205 1.76 8.45 11.10
CA LEU A 205 2.89 9.40 11.18
C LEU A 205 2.56 10.79 10.62
N GLY A 206 1.37 11.01 10.05
CA GLY A 206 1.03 12.27 9.39
C GLY A 206 1.69 12.49 8.03
N LEU A 207 2.42 11.50 7.49
CA LEU A 207 3.21 11.62 6.26
C LEU A 207 2.38 11.32 5.01
N ARG A 208 1.77 12.34 4.42
CA ARG A 208 0.80 12.20 3.31
C ARG A 208 1.40 11.63 2.03
N ASP A 209 2.60 12.06 1.66
CA ASP A 209 3.32 11.65 0.46
C ASP A 209 4.32 10.51 0.72
N GLY A 210 4.44 10.11 1.99
CA GLY A 210 5.41 9.17 2.50
C GLY A 210 6.82 9.73 2.71
N ALA A 211 7.00 11.06 2.78
CA ALA A 211 8.27 11.84 2.84
C ALA A 211 9.50 11.16 3.47
N ALA A 212 10.67 11.58 2.96
CA ALA A 212 11.97 10.97 3.20
C ALA A 212 12.43 11.08 4.67
N TRP A 213 13.24 10.12 5.10
CA TRP A 213 13.69 9.99 6.49
C TRP A 213 14.36 11.25 7.08
N ASP A 214 15.00 12.07 6.26
CA ASP A 214 15.66 13.30 6.73
C ASP A 214 14.68 14.38 7.19
N GLU A 215 13.49 14.48 6.56
CA GLU A 215 12.39 15.36 7.02
C GLU A 215 11.62 14.77 8.23
N ILE A 216 11.74 13.45 8.46
CA ILE A 216 11.07 12.74 9.56
C ILE A 216 11.78 12.97 10.90
N LEU A 217 13.12 13.06 10.92
CA LEU A 217 13.87 13.38 12.15
C LEU A 217 13.47 14.77 12.68
N GLU A 218 13.36 15.76 11.80
CA GLU A 218 12.90 17.10 12.18
C GLU A 218 11.43 17.16 12.63
N ALA A 219 10.59 16.23 12.19
CA ALA A 219 9.18 16.15 12.60
C ALA A 219 8.98 15.38 13.91
N PHE A 220 9.80 14.36 14.18
CA PHE A 220 9.76 13.59 15.43
C PHE A 220 10.28 14.39 16.63
N ASP A 221 11.34 15.19 16.45
CA ASP A 221 11.85 16.06 17.53
C ASP A 221 10.85 17.16 17.94
N ARG A 222 9.88 17.50 17.09
CA ARG A 222 8.88 18.54 17.39
C ARG A 222 7.70 18.05 18.23
N GLY A 223 7.59 16.75 18.50
CA GLY A 223 6.47 16.15 19.24
C GLY A 223 5.11 16.32 18.53
N PRO A 224 4.04 15.66 19.02
CA PRO A 224 2.71 15.84 18.44
C PRO A 224 2.29 17.31 18.61
N ARG A 225 1.98 18.00 17.51
CA ARG A 225 1.31 19.30 17.59
C ARG A 225 -0.06 19.06 18.20
N THR A 226 -0.20 19.39 19.48
CA THR A 226 -1.50 19.57 20.11
C THR A 226 -2.28 20.55 19.25
N ARG A 227 -3.37 20.10 18.62
CA ARG A 227 -4.35 21.04 18.09
C ARG A 227 -4.86 21.83 19.29
N GLY A 228 -4.46 23.10 19.35
CA GLY A 228 -5.06 24.06 20.27
C GLY A 228 -6.56 24.22 19.99
N PRO A 229 -7.29 24.83 20.95
CA PRO A 229 -8.75 24.81 21.00
C PRO A 229 -9.45 25.30 19.73
#